data_AF-A0A2A2L7G9-F1
#
_entry.id   AF-A0A2A2L7G9-F1
#
_cell.length_a   1.000
_cell.length_b   1.000
_cell.length_c   1.000
_cell.angle_alpha   90.00
_cell.angle_beta   90.00
_cell.angle_gamma   90.00
#
_symmetry.space_group_name_H-M   'P 1'
#
loop_
_entity.id
_entity.type
_entity.pdbx_description
1 polymer ?
#
loop_
_entity_poly.entity_id
_entity_poly.type
_entity_poly.pdbx_seq_one_letter_code
_entity_poly.pdbx_strand_id
1 'polypeptide(L)'
;MFRRLGQRSYRSESPTYINSNISSTLQSMQSSPRDNSSVSFRSEAPTTPSTRSSVSNQSQMLIDHEKQIDRDGANSMLYFICNKLSVIVVLVDELCTDALGLRVSAYELIDELRTKVRPYLVNLDLDMKRFEDILRYNIDRSNIADEKIKWLIDANTYQKEMRRVLTELADSVYNDLEESLDLRQKGVIARRPSPATVENLSEMKKGMERAIKMVRNSSRG
;
A
#
# COMPACT_ATOMS: atom_id res chain seq x y z
N MET A 1 -14.02 -25.67 -44.27
CA MET A 1 -13.05 -26.56 -43.57
C MET A 1 -12.69 -25.90 -42.24
N PHE A 2 -13.06 -26.50 -41.12
CA PHE A 2 -12.73 -26.02 -39.78
C PHE A 2 -11.64 -26.93 -39.18
N ARG A 3 -10.56 -26.35 -38.64
CA ARG A 3 -9.59 -27.07 -37.79
C ARG A 3 -9.53 -26.41 -36.41
N ARG A 4 -9.92 -27.18 -35.38
CA ARG A 4 -9.62 -26.94 -33.97
C ARG A 4 -8.22 -27.47 -33.67
N LEU A 5 -7.43 -26.73 -32.90
CA LEU A 5 -6.23 -27.25 -32.22
C LEU A 5 -6.09 -26.58 -30.86
N GLY A 6 -6.51 -27.31 -29.82
CA GLY A 6 -5.99 -27.17 -28.47
C GLY A 6 -4.92 -28.23 -28.20
N GLN A 7 -4.15 -27.98 -27.15
CA GLN A 7 -3.07 -28.78 -26.56
C GLN A 7 -1.66 -28.62 -27.14
N ARG A 8 -0.81 -27.96 -26.35
CA ARG A 8 0.63 -28.24 -26.29
C ARG A 8 1.03 -28.45 -24.83
N SER A 9 1.43 -29.68 -24.55
CA SER A 9 2.11 -30.12 -23.33
C SER A 9 3.44 -29.38 -23.17
N TYR A 10 3.70 -28.83 -21.99
CA TYR A 10 5.04 -28.42 -21.59
C TYR A 10 5.64 -29.49 -20.68
N ARG A 11 6.74 -30.09 -21.13
CA ARG A 11 7.62 -30.98 -20.37
C ARG A 11 8.93 -30.23 -20.09
N SER A 12 9.39 -30.42 -18.87
CA SER A 12 10.51 -29.83 -18.13
C SER A 12 11.90 -29.94 -18.77
N GLU A 13 12.79 -29.00 -18.45
CA GLU A 13 14.19 -29.27 -18.05
C GLU A 13 14.85 -28.01 -17.43
N SER A 14 15.58 -28.21 -16.32
CA SER A 14 16.29 -27.17 -15.54
C SER A 14 17.81 -27.32 -15.74
N PRO A 15 18.62 -26.23 -15.73
CA PRO A 15 20.07 -26.37 -15.87
C PRO A 15 20.80 -26.49 -14.53
N THR A 16 21.75 -27.43 -14.49
CA THR A 16 22.70 -27.74 -13.41
C THR A 16 23.91 -26.80 -13.36
N TYR A 17 24.45 -26.66 -12.14
CA TYR A 17 25.64 -25.90 -11.73
C TYR A 17 26.97 -26.40 -12.33
N ILE A 18 27.91 -25.47 -12.57
CA ILE A 18 29.35 -25.74 -12.67
C ILE A 18 30.10 -24.80 -11.73
N ASN A 19 31.07 -25.39 -11.01
CA ASN A 19 31.88 -24.86 -9.93
C ASN A 19 33.30 -24.55 -10.44
N SER A 20 33.92 -23.45 -10.01
CA SER A 20 35.39 -23.27 -10.06
C SER A 20 35.86 -22.25 -9.01
N ASN A 21 36.73 -22.73 -8.12
CA ASN A 21 37.43 -22.03 -7.03
C ASN A 21 38.45 -20.99 -7.50
N ILE A 22 38.61 -19.87 -6.77
CA ILE A 22 39.88 -19.12 -6.58
C ILE A 22 39.94 -18.53 -5.14
N SER A 23 41.15 -18.52 -4.58
CA SER A 23 41.58 -18.44 -3.17
C SER A 23 41.55 -17.09 -2.42
N SER A 24 41.53 -17.21 -1.08
CA SER A 24 42.26 -16.48 0.01
C SER A 24 42.28 -14.93 0.02
N THR A 25 42.03 -14.23 1.13
CA THR A 25 42.86 -14.16 2.36
C THR A 25 42.21 -13.22 3.38
N LEU A 26 42.15 -13.55 4.69
CA LEU A 26 42.54 -12.68 5.81
C LEU A 26 42.34 -13.38 7.18
N GLN A 27 43.24 -13.02 8.09
CA GLN A 27 43.69 -13.77 9.26
C GLN A 27 42.82 -13.63 10.52
N SER A 28 42.82 -14.74 11.26
CA SER A 28 42.79 -14.94 12.72
C SER A 28 43.31 -13.80 13.59
N MET A 29 42.70 -13.59 14.77
CA MET A 29 43.33 -13.79 16.11
C MET A 29 42.32 -13.72 17.28
N GLN A 30 42.39 -14.74 18.16
CA GLN A 30 42.26 -14.73 19.65
C GLN A 30 40.89 -14.40 20.30
N SER A 31 40.41 -15.01 21.40
CA SER A 31 40.91 -16.03 22.34
C SER A 31 39.77 -16.41 23.33
N SER A 32 39.66 -17.67 23.75
CA SER A 32 38.86 -18.13 24.92
C SER A 32 39.71 -18.11 26.20
N PRO A 33 39.13 -18.22 27.42
CA PRO A 33 38.86 -19.53 28.08
C PRO A 33 37.54 -19.56 28.91
N ARG A 34 36.74 -20.64 28.82
CA ARG A 34 36.58 -21.78 29.78
C ARG A 34 36.25 -21.40 31.24
N ASP A 35 35.10 -21.89 31.73
CA ASP A 35 35.10 -22.83 32.86
C ASP A 35 33.83 -23.71 32.95
N ASN A 36 34.07 -24.95 33.38
CA ASN A 36 33.19 -26.10 33.51
C ASN A 36 32.44 -26.12 34.85
N SER A 37 31.24 -26.70 34.88
CA SER A 37 30.85 -27.62 35.96
C SER A 37 29.80 -28.63 35.48
N SER A 38 30.11 -29.89 35.76
CA SER A 38 29.45 -31.13 35.39
C SER A 38 28.32 -31.56 36.34
N VAL A 39 27.64 -32.67 35.94
CA VAL A 39 26.75 -33.58 36.72
C VAL A 39 25.27 -33.11 36.72
N SER A 40 24.22 -33.90 36.39
CA SER A 40 24.02 -35.35 36.36
C SER A 40 22.95 -35.76 35.33
N PHE A 41 23.05 -37.00 34.84
CA PHE A 41 22.03 -37.69 34.07
C PHE A 41 20.82 -38.07 34.94
N ARG A 42 19.61 -37.85 34.43
CA ARG A 42 18.46 -38.69 34.76
C ARG A 42 17.48 -38.75 33.58
N SER A 43 17.40 -39.93 32.97
CA SER A 43 16.37 -40.30 32.00
C SER A 43 15.03 -40.45 32.70
N GLU A 44 13.98 -39.85 32.15
CA GLU A 44 12.60 -40.35 32.19
C GLU A 44 11.75 -39.59 31.16
N ALA A 45 11.12 -40.34 30.27
CA ALA A 45 10.05 -39.90 29.38
C ALA A 45 8.84 -40.82 29.66
N PRO A 46 7.64 -40.56 29.10
CA PRO A 46 6.89 -39.31 28.99
C PRO A 46 5.49 -39.48 29.60
N THR A 47 4.92 -38.44 30.20
CA THR A 47 3.46 -38.40 30.47
C THR A 47 2.89 -37.09 29.98
N THR A 48 2.24 -37.16 28.83
CA THR A 48 1.25 -36.20 28.34
C THR A 48 0.13 -36.04 29.38
N PRO A 49 -0.32 -34.80 29.61
CA PRO A 49 -1.71 -34.53 29.29
C PRO A 49 -1.84 -33.33 28.38
N SER A 50 -2.66 -33.51 27.35
CA SER A 50 -3.12 -32.47 26.43
C SER A 50 -3.64 -31.25 27.20
N THR A 51 -2.94 -30.13 27.10
CA THR A 51 -3.52 -28.81 27.34
C THR A 51 -3.23 -27.97 26.11
N ARG A 52 -4.07 -28.15 25.10
CA ARG A 52 -3.96 -27.52 23.78
C ARG A 52 -5.15 -26.59 23.59
N SER A 53 -5.18 -25.45 24.29
CA SER A 53 -6.08 -24.31 23.98
C SER A 53 -5.97 -23.17 25.01
N SER A 54 -4.87 -22.42 25.05
CA SER A 54 -4.86 -21.15 25.82
C SER A 54 -3.96 -20.05 25.28
N VAL A 55 -3.00 -20.36 24.39
CA VAL A 55 -2.08 -19.34 23.85
C VAL A 55 -2.70 -18.52 22.70
N SER A 56 -3.73 -19.03 22.02
CA SER A 56 -4.41 -18.32 20.93
C SER A 56 -5.28 -17.16 21.40
N ASN A 57 -5.91 -17.26 22.58
CA ASN A 57 -6.92 -16.29 23.00
C ASN A 57 -6.30 -14.98 23.51
N GLN A 58 -5.12 -15.04 24.12
CA GLN A 58 -4.44 -13.86 24.67
C GLN A 58 -3.82 -13.00 23.56
N SER A 59 -3.21 -13.63 22.54
CA SER A 59 -2.71 -12.92 21.36
C SER A 59 -3.84 -12.40 20.47
N GLN A 60 -4.94 -13.15 20.33
CA GLN A 60 -6.11 -12.68 19.57
C GLN A 60 -6.79 -11.49 20.27
N MET A 61 -6.90 -11.50 21.61
CA MET A 61 -7.44 -10.36 22.35
C MET A 61 -6.62 -9.08 22.23
N LEU A 62 -5.30 -9.18 22.15
CA LEU A 62 -4.42 -8.00 21.95
C LEU A 62 -4.57 -7.42 20.53
N ILE A 63 -4.67 -8.28 19.51
CA ILE A 63 -4.94 -7.86 18.12
C ILE A 63 -6.35 -7.27 17.99
N ASP A 64 -7.32 -7.83 18.71
CA ASP A 64 -8.72 -7.38 18.68
C ASP A 64 -8.89 -6.00 19.35
N HIS A 65 -8.10 -5.69 20.38
CA HIS A 65 -8.08 -4.38 21.03
C HIS A 65 -7.45 -3.28 20.17
N GLU A 66 -6.42 -3.62 19.38
CA GLU A 66 -5.74 -2.66 18.49
C GLU A 66 -6.61 -2.28 17.28
N LYS A 67 -7.59 -3.12 16.93
CA LYS A 67 -8.49 -2.90 15.77
C LYS A 67 -9.84 -2.30 16.14
N GLN A 68 -10.18 -2.19 17.42
CA GLN A 68 -11.44 -1.57 17.82
C GLN A 68 -11.34 -0.05 17.67
N ILE A 69 -12.26 0.54 16.90
CA ILE A 69 -12.24 1.98 16.60
C ILE A 69 -13.52 2.65 17.12
N ASP A 70 -13.38 3.82 17.72
CA ASP A 70 -14.48 4.68 18.05
C ASP A 70 -14.79 5.64 16.88
N ARG A 71 -15.88 6.40 17.02
CA ARG A 71 -16.34 7.30 15.96
C ARG A 71 -15.32 8.40 15.67
N ASP A 72 -14.70 8.96 16.71
CA ASP A 72 -13.75 10.06 16.59
C ASP A 72 -12.42 9.60 16.00
N GLY A 73 -11.96 8.39 16.35
CA GLY A 73 -10.82 7.73 15.73
C GLY A 73 -11.06 7.49 14.25
N ALA A 74 -12.23 6.99 13.86
CA ALA A 74 -12.58 6.76 12.46
C ALA A 74 -12.63 8.08 11.66
N ASN A 75 -13.23 9.12 12.23
CA ASN A 75 -13.28 10.45 11.61
C ASN A 75 -11.87 11.05 11.45
N SER A 76 -11.01 10.87 12.45
CA SER A 76 -9.62 11.34 12.40
C SER A 76 -8.82 10.64 11.30
N MET A 77 -8.98 9.32 11.15
CA MET A 77 -8.33 8.55 10.08
C MET A 77 -8.88 8.95 8.70
N LEU A 78 -10.20 9.11 8.56
CA LEU A 78 -10.84 9.62 7.33
C LEU A 78 -10.27 10.97 6.92
N TYR A 79 -10.21 11.91 7.86
CA TYR A 79 -9.68 13.24 7.62
C TYR A 79 -8.21 13.21 7.22
N PHE A 80 -7.39 12.42 7.92
CA PHE A 80 -5.99 12.24 7.62
C PHE A 80 -5.76 11.70 6.19
N ILE A 81 -6.47 10.64 5.82
CA ILE A 81 -6.38 10.03 4.49
C ILE A 81 -6.88 11.01 3.42
N CYS A 82 -8.02 11.66 3.65
CA CYS A 82 -8.60 12.63 2.72
C CYS A 82 -7.64 13.80 2.45
N ASN A 83 -6.99 14.33 3.48
CA ASN A 83 -5.97 15.35 3.32
C ASN A 83 -4.78 14.87 2.51
N LYS A 84 -4.23 13.68 2.81
CA LYS A 84 -3.12 13.12 2.04
C LYS A 84 -3.48 12.95 0.57
N LEU A 85 -4.67 12.42 0.30
CA LEU A 85 -5.20 12.27 -1.05
C LEU A 85 -5.32 13.62 -1.77
N SER A 86 -5.81 14.65 -1.09
CA SER A 86 -5.90 15.98 -1.68
C SER A 86 -4.54 16.58 -1.99
N VAL A 87 -3.56 16.40 -1.11
CA VAL A 87 -2.19 16.89 -1.32
C VAL A 87 -1.59 16.26 -2.57
N ILE A 88 -1.71 14.94 -2.72
CA ILE A 88 -1.14 14.26 -3.90
C ILE A 88 -1.87 14.60 -5.20
N VAL A 89 -3.20 14.77 -5.16
CA VAL A 89 -3.97 15.24 -6.33
C VAL A 89 -3.49 16.62 -6.77
N VAL A 90 -3.28 17.55 -5.84
CA VAL A 90 -2.78 18.90 -6.17
C VAL A 90 -1.37 18.85 -6.73
N LEU A 91 -0.48 18.05 -6.13
CA LEU A 91 0.89 17.89 -6.63
C LEU A 91 0.91 17.33 -8.06
N VAL A 92 0.09 16.33 -8.36
CA VAL A 92 0.04 15.74 -9.70
C VAL A 92 -0.61 16.71 -10.71
N ASP A 93 -1.60 17.51 -10.30
CA ASP A 93 -2.18 18.60 -11.10
C ASP A 93 -1.15 19.68 -11.46
N GLU A 94 -0.30 20.06 -10.52
CA GLU A 94 0.81 21.00 -10.75
C GLU A 94 1.83 20.42 -11.75
N LEU A 95 2.26 19.18 -11.56
CA LEU A 95 3.16 18.49 -12.50
C LEU A 95 2.56 18.36 -13.90
N CYS A 96 1.26 18.04 -13.98
CA CYS A 96 0.55 17.98 -15.24
C CYS A 96 0.50 19.36 -15.92
N THR A 97 0.25 20.42 -15.17
CA THR A 97 0.24 21.80 -15.66
C THR A 97 1.60 22.22 -16.21
N ASP A 98 2.68 21.87 -15.51
CA ASP A 98 4.04 22.14 -15.95
C ASP A 98 4.43 21.32 -17.19
N ALA A 99 3.97 20.07 -17.26
CA ALA A 99 4.12 19.22 -18.43
C ALA A 99 3.40 19.80 -19.67
N LEU A 100 2.17 20.29 -19.50
CA LEU A 100 1.38 20.93 -20.56
C LEU A 100 2.00 22.24 -21.03
N GLY A 101 2.46 23.06 -20.09
CA GLY A 101 3.07 24.35 -20.35
C GLY A 101 4.50 24.29 -20.88
N LEU A 102 5.12 23.10 -20.91
CA LEU A 102 6.54 22.90 -21.22
C LEU A 102 7.46 23.79 -20.37
N ARG A 103 7.04 24.08 -19.13
CA ARG A 103 7.73 25.02 -18.22
C ARG A 103 8.97 24.41 -17.59
N VAL A 104 8.93 23.09 -17.42
CA VAL A 104 9.96 22.29 -16.75
C VAL A 104 10.43 21.17 -17.70
N SER A 105 11.70 20.80 -17.58
CA SER A 105 12.30 19.74 -18.38
C SER A 105 11.60 18.39 -18.12
N ALA A 106 11.51 17.53 -19.14
CA ALA A 106 10.89 16.22 -18.98
C ALA A 106 11.67 15.34 -17.98
N TYR A 107 12.98 15.54 -17.88
CA TYR A 107 13.87 14.84 -16.95
C TYR A 107 13.51 15.16 -15.50
N GLU A 108 13.36 16.44 -15.16
CA GLU A 108 12.99 16.87 -13.80
C GLU A 108 11.59 16.39 -13.41
N LEU A 109 10.60 16.50 -14.31
CA LEU A 109 9.23 16.06 -14.04
C LEU A 109 9.14 14.53 -13.84
N ILE A 110 9.88 13.73 -14.63
CA ILE A 110 9.96 12.28 -14.43
C ILE A 110 10.62 11.94 -13.11
N ASP A 111 11.73 12.61 -12.78
CA ASP A 111 12.43 12.36 -11.53
C ASP A 111 11.50 12.65 -10.33
N GLU A 112 10.77 13.76 -10.37
CA GLU A 112 9.79 14.11 -9.35
C GLU A 112 8.63 13.10 -9.25
N LEU A 113 8.08 12.65 -10.39
CA LEU A 113 7.06 11.60 -10.40
C LEU A 113 7.55 10.31 -9.77
N ARG A 114 8.76 9.86 -10.13
CA ARG A 114 9.28 8.56 -9.68
C ARG A 114 9.79 8.58 -8.25
N THR A 115 10.39 9.69 -7.81
CA THR A 115 11.05 9.79 -6.50
C THR A 115 10.16 10.37 -5.41
N LYS A 116 9.17 11.22 -5.76
CA LYS A 116 8.25 11.83 -4.78
C LYS A 116 6.84 11.27 -4.90
N VAL A 117 6.24 11.33 -6.08
CA VAL A 117 4.82 10.96 -6.27
C VAL A 117 4.60 9.47 -6.08
N ARG A 118 5.38 8.61 -6.75
CA ARG A 118 5.20 7.15 -6.67
C ARG A 118 5.33 6.61 -5.23
N PRO A 119 6.37 6.94 -4.44
CA PRO A 119 6.42 6.51 -3.04
C PRO A 119 5.27 7.04 -2.20
N TYR A 120 4.80 8.27 -2.47
CA TYR A 120 3.65 8.84 -1.77
C TYR A 120 2.37 8.05 -2.05
N LEU A 121 2.09 7.72 -3.32
CA LEU A 121 0.94 6.92 -3.72
C LEU A 121 0.95 5.54 -3.06
N VAL A 122 2.10 4.87 -3.04
CA VAL A 122 2.26 3.56 -2.36
C VAL A 122 1.98 3.67 -0.87
N ASN A 123 2.53 4.68 -0.19
CA ASN A 123 2.30 4.87 1.25
C ASN A 123 0.83 5.20 1.55
N LEU A 124 0.19 6.01 0.71
CA LEU A 124 -1.23 6.34 0.85
C LEU A 124 -2.12 5.11 0.61
N ASP A 125 -1.80 4.26 -0.36
CA ASP A 125 -2.50 2.99 -0.57
C ASP A 125 -2.43 2.09 0.66
N LEU A 126 -1.24 1.98 1.27
CA LEU A 126 -1.06 1.22 2.52
C LEU A 126 -1.90 1.79 3.66
N ASP A 127 -1.92 3.11 3.85
CA ASP A 127 -2.74 3.76 4.87
C ASP A 127 -4.24 3.52 4.64
N MET A 128 -4.71 3.66 3.39
CA MET A 128 -6.10 3.38 3.02
C MET A 128 -6.49 1.91 3.25
N LYS A 129 -5.58 0.98 2.97
CA LYS A 129 -5.81 -0.46 3.17
C LYS A 129 -5.88 -0.82 4.65
N ARG A 130 -4.98 -0.26 5.47
CA ARG A 130 -5.03 -0.42 6.93
C ARG A 130 -6.35 0.08 7.50
N PHE A 131 -6.81 1.24 7.04
CA PHE A 131 -8.09 1.79 7.48
C PHE A 131 -9.29 0.95 7.03
N GLU A 132 -9.25 0.41 5.81
CA GLU A 132 -10.24 -0.55 5.32
C GLU A 132 -10.34 -1.79 6.21
N ASP A 133 -9.20 -2.38 6.57
CA ASP A 133 -9.13 -3.56 7.42
C ASP A 133 -9.74 -3.29 8.81
N ILE A 134 -9.51 -2.10 9.36
CA ILE A 134 -10.10 -1.65 10.63
C ILE A 134 -11.61 -1.49 10.49
N LEU A 135 -12.10 -0.78 9.47
CA LEU A 135 -13.53 -0.57 9.26
C LEU A 135 -14.26 -1.91 9.07
N ARG A 136 -13.72 -2.78 8.23
CA ARG A 136 -14.30 -4.10 7.96
C ARG A 136 -14.35 -4.95 9.23
N TYR A 137 -13.27 -4.97 10.00
CA TYR A 137 -13.23 -5.66 11.29
C TYR A 137 -14.34 -5.18 12.25
N ASN A 138 -14.56 -3.87 12.34
CA ASN A 138 -15.59 -3.31 13.23
C ASN A 138 -17.01 -3.54 12.71
N ILE A 139 -17.22 -3.48 11.38
CA ILE A 139 -18.52 -3.77 10.75
C ILE A 139 -18.90 -5.24 10.98
N ASP A 140 -17.97 -6.17 10.70
CA ASP A 140 -18.22 -7.62 10.80
C ASP A 140 -18.55 -8.07 12.25
N ARG A 141 -18.10 -7.32 13.25
CA ARG A 141 -18.37 -7.57 14.69
C ARG A 141 -19.52 -6.75 15.27
N SER A 142 -20.16 -5.88 14.48
CA SER A 142 -21.26 -5.05 14.96
C SER A 142 -22.60 -5.74 14.68
N ASN A 143 -23.55 -5.59 15.60
CA ASN A 143 -24.92 -6.02 15.34
C ASN A 143 -25.61 -4.97 14.46
N ILE A 144 -26.52 -5.40 13.58
CA ILE A 144 -27.28 -4.50 12.71
C ILE A 144 -28.19 -3.55 13.51
N ALA A 145 -28.54 -3.93 14.74
CA ALA A 145 -29.29 -3.08 15.67
C ALA A 145 -28.43 -2.03 16.37
N ASP A 146 -27.09 -2.12 16.30
CA ASP A 146 -26.20 -1.19 16.99
C ASP A 146 -26.18 0.18 16.29
N GLU A 147 -26.36 1.28 17.03
CA GLU A 147 -26.28 2.63 16.46
C GLU A 147 -24.92 2.92 15.78
N LYS A 148 -23.85 2.24 16.21
CA LYS A 148 -22.52 2.39 15.61
C LYS A 148 -22.42 1.88 14.17
N ILE A 149 -23.29 0.95 13.76
CA ILE A 149 -23.23 0.39 12.41
C ILE A 149 -23.44 1.48 11.35
N LYS A 150 -24.29 2.47 11.66
CA LYS A 150 -24.62 3.55 10.73
C LYS A 150 -23.39 4.37 10.37
N TRP A 151 -22.69 4.90 11.37
CA TRP A 151 -21.50 5.72 11.10
C TRP A 151 -20.33 4.88 10.54
N LEU A 152 -20.24 3.60 10.89
CA LEU A 152 -19.26 2.68 10.28
C LEU A 152 -19.51 2.47 8.78
N ILE A 153 -20.77 2.33 8.37
CA ILE A 153 -21.17 2.23 6.95
C ILE A 153 -20.87 3.54 6.22
N ASP A 154 -21.18 4.68 6.83
CA ASP A 154 -20.86 6.00 6.26
C ASP A 154 -19.34 6.15 6.05
N ALA A 155 -18.54 5.80 7.06
CA ALA A 155 -17.08 5.83 6.99
C ALA A 155 -16.52 4.89 5.90
N ASN A 156 -17.07 3.69 5.77
CA ASN A 156 -16.71 2.75 4.71
C ASN A 156 -17.05 3.27 3.31
N THR A 157 -18.16 4.00 3.18
CA THR A 157 -18.55 4.63 1.91
C THR A 157 -17.53 5.71 1.51
N TYR A 158 -17.13 6.57 2.44
CA TYR A 158 -16.07 7.55 2.20
C TYR A 158 -14.73 6.89 1.87
N GLN A 159 -14.35 5.83 2.58
CA GLN A 159 -13.12 5.10 2.31
C GLN A 159 -13.10 4.53 0.88
N LYS A 160 -14.20 3.93 0.42
CA LYS A 160 -14.32 3.39 -0.93
C LYS A 160 -14.18 4.47 -2.01
N GLU A 161 -14.82 5.62 -1.81
CA GLU A 161 -14.68 6.74 -2.76
C GLU A 161 -13.25 7.28 -2.79
N MET A 162 -12.58 7.42 -1.64
CA MET A 162 -11.16 7.81 -1.61
C MET A 162 -10.28 6.79 -2.32
N ARG A 163 -10.56 5.50 -2.17
CA ARG A 163 -9.85 4.42 -2.86
C ARG A 163 -10.09 4.48 -4.38
N ARG A 164 -11.32 4.74 -4.82
CA ARG A 164 -11.65 4.97 -6.24
C ARG A 164 -10.80 6.09 -6.83
N VAL A 165 -10.74 7.24 -6.16
CA VAL A 165 -9.93 8.38 -6.59
C VAL A 165 -8.44 8.04 -6.62
N LEU A 166 -7.91 7.35 -5.60
CA LEU A 166 -6.52 6.92 -5.58
C LEU A 166 -6.18 5.98 -6.74
N THR A 167 -7.04 5.00 -7.02
CA THR A 167 -6.87 4.08 -8.15
C THR A 167 -6.87 4.83 -9.47
N GLU A 168 -7.81 5.75 -9.68
CA GLU A 168 -7.88 6.54 -10.90
C GLU A 168 -6.64 7.45 -11.08
N LEU A 169 -6.15 8.03 -9.97
CA LEU A 169 -4.94 8.83 -9.95
C LEU A 169 -3.68 8.00 -10.25
N ALA A 170 -3.54 6.82 -9.64
CA ALA A 170 -2.37 5.97 -9.77
C ALA A 170 -2.32 5.18 -11.09
N ASP A 171 -3.48 4.79 -11.64
CA ASP A 171 -3.54 3.93 -12.82
C ASP A 171 -3.74 4.71 -14.11
N SER A 172 -4.69 5.66 -14.15
CA SER A 172 -4.99 6.39 -15.39
C SER A 172 -4.08 7.61 -15.53
N VAL A 173 -4.14 8.50 -14.55
CA VAL A 173 -3.47 9.81 -14.59
C VAL A 173 -1.95 9.66 -14.51
N TYR A 174 -1.46 8.95 -13.51
CA TYR A 174 -0.02 8.81 -13.28
C TYR A 174 0.67 8.10 -14.46
N ASN A 175 0.08 7.02 -14.99
CA ASN A 175 0.68 6.27 -16.10
C ASN A 175 0.69 7.07 -17.40
N ASP A 176 -0.39 7.79 -17.75
CA ASP A 176 -0.41 8.66 -18.93
C ASP A 176 0.59 9.80 -18.81
N LEU A 177 0.71 10.39 -17.62
CA LEU A 177 1.69 11.44 -17.36
C LEU A 177 3.12 10.90 -17.48
N GLU A 178 3.43 9.75 -16.86
CA GLU A 178 4.74 9.11 -16.96
C GLU A 178 5.08 8.74 -18.43
N GLU A 179 4.14 8.14 -19.16
CA GLU A 179 4.34 7.78 -20.57
C GLU A 179 4.59 9.02 -21.44
N SER A 180 3.79 10.07 -21.25
CA SER A 180 3.91 11.31 -22.02
C SER A 180 5.28 11.96 -21.81
N LEU A 181 5.79 11.93 -20.58
CA LEU A 181 7.09 12.49 -20.25
C LEU A 181 8.23 11.59 -20.71
N ASP A 182 8.12 10.27 -20.59
CA ASP A 182 9.13 9.31 -21.08
C ASP A 182 9.33 9.47 -22.61
N LEU A 183 8.25 9.66 -23.36
CA LEU A 183 8.31 9.94 -24.80
C LEU A 183 8.99 11.27 -25.10
N ARG A 184 8.70 12.32 -24.31
CA ARG A 184 9.40 13.61 -24.42
C ARG A 184 10.89 13.47 -24.13
N GLN A 185 11.25 12.72 -23.10
CA GLN A 185 12.63 12.44 -22.72
C GLN A 185 13.40 11.75 -23.86
N LYS A 186 12.73 10.86 -24.60
CA LYS A 186 13.25 10.16 -25.78
C LYS A 186 13.26 11.01 -27.06
N GLY A 187 12.84 12.27 -27.01
CA GLY A 187 12.90 13.22 -28.13
C GLY A 187 11.56 13.49 -28.84
N VAL A 188 10.44 12.96 -28.35
CA VAL A 188 9.09 13.29 -28.88
C VAL A 188 8.55 14.54 -28.18
N ILE A 189 9.08 15.71 -28.58
CA ILE A 189 8.92 16.99 -27.86
C ILE A 189 7.45 17.45 -27.75
N ALA A 190 6.61 17.15 -28.75
CA ALA A 190 5.22 17.61 -28.79
C ALA A 190 4.24 16.73 -27.99
N ARG A 191 4.71 15.68 -27.31
CA ARG A 191 3.82 14.80 -26.53
C ARG A 191 3.34 15.51 -25.27
N ARG A 192 2.04 15.49 -25.05
CA ARG A 192 1.36 16.06 -23.88
C ARG A 192 0.56 14.98 -23.16
N PRO A 193 0.26 15.15 -21.87
CA PRO A 193 -0.76 14.36 -21.19
C PRO A 193 -2.07 14.41 -21.97
N SER A 194 -2.82 13.32 -21.94
CA SER A 194 -4.10 13.22 -22.63
C SER A 194 -5.11 14.22 -22.06
N PRO A 195 -6.06 14.72 -22.87
CA PRO A 195 -7.13 15.60 -22.38
C PRO A 195 -7.94 14.97 -21.24
N ALA A 196 -8.14 13.65 -21.28
CA ALA A 196 -8.83 12.90 -20.23
C ALA A 196 -8.09 13.00 -18.88
N THR A 197 -6.76 12.90 -18.87
CA THR A 197 -5.95 13.11 -17.67
C THR A 197 -6.14 14.50 -17.07
N VAL A 198 -6.17 15.53 -17.91
CA VAL A 198 -6.37 16.92 -17.47
C VAL A 198 -7.77 17.14 -16.90
N GLU A 199 -8.79 16.58 -17.55
CA GLU A 199 -10.17 16.64 -17.08
C GLU A 199 -10.33 15.91 -15.75
N ASN A 200 -9.83 14.68 -15.65
CA ASN A 200 -9.86 13.88 -14.44
C ASN A 200 -9.19 14.59 -13.26
N LEU A 201 -8.00 15.19 -13.46
CA LEU A 201 -7.32 15.95 -12.41
C LEU A 201 -8.13 17.17 -11.95
N SER A 202 -8.72 17.90 -12.88
CA SER A 202 -9.60 19.05 -12.59
C SER A 202 -10.83 18.63 -11.78
N GLU A 203 -11.45 17.50 -12.12
CA GLU A 203 -12.59 16.95 -11.40
C GLU A 203 -12.19 16.44 -10.01
N MET A 204 -11.10 15.67 -9.91
CA MET A 204 -10.56 15.18 -8.64
C MET A 204 -10.24 16.33 -7.70
N LYS A 205 -9.54 17.36 -8.18
CA LYS A 205 -9.19 18.54 -7.37
C LYS A 205 -10.43 19.23 -6.80
N LYS A 206 -11.42 19.52 -7.64
CA LYS A 206 -12.71 20.11 -7.21
C LYS A 206 -13.44 19.20 -6.23
N GLY A 207 -13.42 17.89 -6.47
CA GLY A 207 -14.01 16.88 -5.59
C GLY A 207 -13.35 16.88 -4.21
N MET A 208 -12.02 16.86 -4.16
CA MET A 208 -11.24 16.87 -2.92
C MET A 208 -11.44 18.15 -2.12
N GLU A 209 -11.47 19.32 -2.77
CA GLU A 209 -11.76 20.59 -2.10
C GLU A 209 -13.14 20.60 -1.42
N ARG A 210 -14.15 20.02 -2.07
CA ARG A 210 -15.49 19.87 -1.49
C ARG A 210 -15.48 18.88 -0.33
N ALA A 211 -14.83 17.73 -0.50
CA ALA A 211 -14.74 16.68 0.52
C ALA A 211 -14.06 17.19 1.79
N ILE A 212 -12.93 17.90 1.68
CA ILE A 212 -12.24 18.49 2.84
C ILE A 212 -13.12 19.50 3.56
N LYS A 213 -13.84 20.36 2.83
CA LYS A 213 -14.77 21.33 3.44
C LYS A 213 -15.87 20.61 4.22
N MET A 214 -16.42 19.54 3.67
CA MET A 214 -17.44 18.73 4.35
C MET A 214 -16.89 18.07 5.62
N VAL A 215 -15.77 17.35 5.52
CA VAL A 215 -15.19 16.64 6.67
C VAL A 215 -14.81 17.62 7.79
N ARG A 216 -14.28 18.80 7.45
CA ARG A 216 -13.95 19.85 8.44
C ARG A 216 -15.17 20.42 9.14
N ASN A 217 -16.32 20.50 8.45
CA ASN A 217 -17.57 20.98 9.04
C ASN A 217 -18.24 19.91 9.90
N SER A 218 -18.15 18.63 9.50
CA SER A 218 -18.68 17.49 10.28
C SER A 218 -17.91 17.21 11.57
N SER A 219 -16.65 17.64 11.68
CA SER A 219 -15.83 17.52 12.90
C SER A 219 -16.11 18.62 13.94
N ARG A 220 -16.98 19.60 13.64
CA ARG A 220 -17.27 20.76 14.50
C ARG A 220 -18.70 20.78 15.08
N GLY A 221 -19.53 19.79 14.76
CA GLY A 221 -20.90 19.64 15.27
C GLY A 221 -21.02 18.36 16.06
#